data_AF-A0A182QMS3-F1
#
_entry.id   AF-A0A182QMS3-F1
#
_cell.length_a   1.000
_cell.length_b   1.000
_cell.length_c   1.000
_cell.angle_alpha   90.00
_cell.angle_beta   90.00
_cell.angle_gamma   90.00
#
_symmetry.space_group_name_H-M   'P 1'
#
loop_
_entity.id
_entity.type
_entity.pdbx_description
1 polymer ?
#
loop_
_entity_poly.entity_id
_entity_poly.type
_entity_poly.pdbx_seq_one_letter_code
_entity_poly.pdbx_strand_id
1 'polypeptide(L)'
;MLFMPPSWPNLAVSPVEAKLDRLFTRISGHMKLIGWNIFNPVWRPNAISAVIFTALAFQPILSVNSILQTYHSFEALVECVCVTCTGLQVITRSHFYLRQRDVFGRIVQDMRQQRALFGADRSDRIDRLFHRAEDRMILFYRVLYAVYRFSVVFVLFALVMPEPRKFGLPLPFQFPLLPPDASRTYWYFTFLYHVMLILVAIHHLSAIDGIIMMSFVCISTRIGVLRVLLTELDEKIGRLPWSGTEQLDADLDRIIELHRVTKQFARRTFNTFQMHFFSIFATDCIVICMCLNVILVAPKNSVYPLMAAAGLQLFVVCYFGSLLLIANDRLPDSVYDIQWYRMTNGQQKKVRFLLANAQPVMLMSAVFLPVNMTSFVRIAAEAQQKQLKRDGHKKEPNRLQHVHRDHVQAHAEDQTDEPEVHQQIELVRSLELPNELLDADVRLQDLLQAKLEALDLVDRGQDRHDERTVHREQKHHAHKVDEGVKNVVQVPVGSDIGRYERQVNSQR
;
A
#
# COMPACT_ATOMS: atom_id res chain seq x y z
N MET A 1 11.70 48.87 -9.27
CA MET A 1 10.62 47.95 -9.66
C MET A 1 11.07 47.25 -10.97
N LEU A 2 12.00 46.29 -11.05
CA LEU A 2 12.36 45.10 -10.24
C LEU A 2 11.13 44.21 -10.01
N PHE A 3 10.92 43.03 -10.60
CA PHE A 3 11.76 42.05 -11.32
C PHE A 3 10.92 41.37 -12.43
N MET A 4 11.37 41.37 -13.68
CA MET A 4 10.96 40.38 -14.69
C MET A 4 11.93 39.19 -14.62
N PRO A 5 11.47 37.92 -14.67
CA PRO A 5 12.39 36.79 -14.76
C PRO A 5 13.05 36.78 -16.15
N PRO A 6 14.33 36.38 -16.25
CA PRO A 6 15.02 36.29 -17.53
C PRO A 6 14.38 35.21 -18.41
N SER A 7 14.15 35.56 -19.68
CA SER A 7 13.74 34.61 -20.72
C SER A 7 14.81 33.53 -20.86
N TRP A 8 14.45 32.29 -20.53
CA TRP A 8 15.29 31.12 -20.77
C TRP A 8 15.54 30.96 -22.27
N PRO A 9 16.79 30.72 -22.72
CA PRO A 9 17.05 30.34 -24.11
C PRO A 9 16.33 29.02 -24.39
N ASN A 10 15.81 28.87 -25.62
CA ASN A 10 15.20 27.65 -26.14
C ASN A 10 16.21 26.48 -26.08
N LEU A 11 16.32 25.83 -24.92
CA LEU A 11 16.96 24.54 -24.77
C LEU A 11 16.15 23.54 -25.59
N ALA A 12 16.78 22.92 -26.58
CA ALA A 12 16.22 21.77 -27.27
C ALA A 12 15.80 20.74 -26.21
N VAL A 13 14.48 20.52 -26.08
CA VAL A 13 13.92 19.52 -25.16
C VAL A 13 14.62 18.21 -25.47
N SER A 14 15.32 17.65 -24.48
CA SER A 14 16.04 16.40 -24.70
C SER A 14 15.03 15.32 -25.15
N PRO A 15 15.41 14.37 -26.01
CA PRO A 15 14.49 13.32 -26.52
C PRO A 15 13.84 12.45 -25.41
N VAL A 16 14.26 12.66 -24.17
CA VAL A 16 13.93 11.90 -22.96
C VAL A 16 12.98 12.68 -22.07
N GLU A 17 13.18 14.00 -21.91
CA GLU A 17 12.11 14.88 -21.37
C GLU A 17 10.83 14.72 -22.20
N ALA A 18 10.98 14.51 -23.51
CA ALA A 18 9.88 14.18 -24.40
C ALA A 18 9.17 12.86 -24.05
N LYS A 19 9.83 11.85 -23.47
CA LYS A 19 9.18 10.59 -23.05
C LYS A 19 8.27 10.80 -21.86
N LEU A 20 8.79 11.47 -20.82
CA LEU A 20 8.02 11.78 -19.61
C LEU A 20 6.86 12.73 -19.94
N ASP A 21 7.08 13.72 -20.80
CA ASP A 21 6.02 14.60 -21.26
C ASP A 21 4.97 13.86 -22.07
N ARG A 22 5.34 12.95 -22.99
CA ARG A 22 4.37 12.07 -23.68
C ARG A 22 3.54 11.25 -22.71
N LEU A 23 4.14 10.74 -21.63
CA LEU A 23 3.42 10.00 -20.60
C LEU A 23 2.43 10.89 -19.86
N PHE A 24 2.84 12.08 -19.41
CA PHE A 24 1.94 13.04 -18.79
C PHE A 24 0.85 13.54 -19.75
N THR A 25 1.14 13.74 -21.03
CA THR A 25 0.14 14.07 -22.05
C THR A 25 -0.87 12.94 -22.22
N ARG A 26 -0.44 11.68 -22.14
CA ARG A 26 -1.36 10.53 -22.19
C ARG A 26 -2.25 10.48 -20.96
N ILE A 27 -1.70 10.64 -19.75
CA ILE A 27 -2.49 10.69 -18.51
C ILE A 27 -3.47 11.87 -18.58
N SER A 28 -3.00 13.05 -18.99
CA SER A 28 -3.82 14.25 -19.19
C SER A 28 -4.93 14.01 -20.22
N GLY A 29 -4.65 13.26 -21.29
CA GLY A 29 -5.65 12.82 -22.27
C GLY A 29 -6.75 11.96 -21.65
N HIS A 30 -6.38 10.95 -20.84
CA HIS A 30 -7.35 10.13 -20.11
C HIS A 30 -8.23 10.98 -19.17
N MET A 31 -7.63 11.98 -18.51
CA MET A 31 -8.35 12.89 -17.63
C MET A 31 -9.23 13.90 -18.38
N LYS A 32 -8.84 14.29 -19.60
CA LYS A 32 -9.61 15.17 -20.47
C LYS A 32 -10.93 14.51 -20.90
N LEU A 33 -10.96 13.19 -21.10
CA LEU A 33 -12.18 12.44 -21.40
C LEU A 33 -13.24 12.58 -20.28
N ILE A 34 -12.79 12.70 -19.03
CA ILE A 34 -13.65 12.90 -17.85
C ILE A 34 -13.95 14.40 -17.61
N GLY A 35 -13.26 15.29 -18.33
CA GLY A 35 -13.36 16.73 -18.08
C GLY A 35 -12.67 17.19 -16.79
N TRP A 36 -11.84 16.35 -16.16
CA TRP A 36 -11.11 16.64 -14.91
C TRP A 36 -9.60 16.78 -15.15
N ASN A 37 -9.20 17.52 -16.18
CA ASN A 37 -7.78 17.65 -16.53
C ASN A 37 -7.05 18.66 -15.62
N ILE A 38 -6.62 18.20 -14.45
CA ILE A 38 -5.91 19.03 -13.45
C ILE A 38 -4.48 19.40 -13.89
N PHE A 39 -3.88 18.68 -14.84
CA PHE A 39 -2.57 19.05 -15.39
C PHE A 39 -2.59 20.38 -16.15
N ASN A 40 -3.77 20.90 -16.49
CA ASN A 40 -3.91 22.23 -17.04
C ASN A 40 -4.03 23.25 -15.89
N PRO A 41 -3.08 24.19 -15.73
CA PRO A 41 -3.12 25.20 -14.67
C PRO A 41 -4.34 26.13 -14.73
N VAL A 42 -5.06 26.18 -15.85
CA VAL A 42 -6.28 27.00 -16.05
C VAL A 42 -7.55 26.14 -16.05
N TRP A 43 -7.52 24.94 -15.47
CA TRP A 43 -8.69 24.05 -15.47
C TRP A 43 -9.91 24.72 -14.82
N ARG A 44 -11.04 24.69 -15.53
CA ARG A 44 -12.37 25.08 -15.05
C ARG A 44 -13.33 23.91 -15.24
N PRO A 45 -14.32 23.72 -14.34
CA PRO A 45 -15.35 22.71 -14.54
C PRO A 45 -16.14 23.03 -15.81
N ASN A 46 -16.12 22.08 -16.74
CA ASN A 46 -16.89 22.11 -17.99
C ASN A 46 -18.25 21.40 -17.80
N ALA A 47 -19.19 21.58 -18.74
CA ALA A 47 -20.48 20.88 -18.72
C ALA A 47 -20.33 19.35 -18.57
N ILE A 48 -19.32 18.76 -19.22
CA ILE A 48 -19.01 17.32 -19.10
C ILE A 48 -18.64 16.94 -17.66
N SER A 49 -17.82 17.75 -16.99
CA SER A 49 -17.43 17.51 -15.61
C SER A 49 -18.59 17.66 -14.63
N ALA A 50 -19.55 18.55 -14.93
CA ALA A 50 -20.78 18.69 -14.16
C ALA A 50 -21.67 17.45 -14.32
N VAL A 51 -21.87 16.97 -15.55
CA VAL A 51 -22.63 15.74 -15.82
C VAL A 51 -22.03 14.54 -15.08
N ILE A 52 -20.71 14.37 -15.12
CA ILE A 52 -20.03 13.26 -14.43
C ILE A 52 -20.13 13.40 -12.91
N PHE A 53 -19.99 14.62 -12.38
CA PHE A 53 -20.14 14.85 -10.94
C PHE A 53 -21.57 14.53 -10.47
N THR A 54 -22.59 14.97 -11.23
CA THR A 54 -23.99 14.64 -10.95
C THR A 54 -24.24 13.14 -11.03
N ALA A 55 -23.70 12.47 -12.06
CA ALA A 55 -23.84 11.02 -12.22
C ALA A 55 -23.17 10.24 -11.09
N LEU A 56 -22.00 10.66 -10.61
CA LEU A 56 -21.33 10.06 -9.46
C LEU A 56 -22.05 10.36 -8.14
N ALA A 57 -22.62 11.56 -7.97
CA ALA A 57 -23.40 11.91 -6.79
C ALA A 57 -24.72 11.13 -6.69
N PHE A 58 -25.32 10.76 -7.83
CA PHE A 58 -26.50 9.90 -7.88
C PHE A 58 -26.21 8.44 -7.54
N GLN A 59 -24.99 7.95 -7.78
CA GLN A 59 -24.65 6.54 -7.64
C GLN A 59 -24.91 5.96 -6.23
N PRO A 60 -24.56 6.62 -5.11
CA PRO A 60 -24.89 6.13 -3.77
C PRO A 60 -26.40 5.98 -3.52
N ILE A 61 -27.21 6.92 -4.03
CA ILE A 61 -28.67 6.90 -3.87
C ILE A 61 -29.27 5.69 -4.60
N LEU A 62 -28.83 5.46 -5.84
CA LEU A 62 -29.24 4.29 -6.63
C LEU A 62 -28.79 2.98 -5.96
N SER A 63 -27.62 3.00 -5.34
CA SER A 63 -27.06 1.83 -4.65
C SER A 63 -27.88 1.45 -3.42
N VAL A 64 -28.22 2.41 -2.56
CA VAL A 64 -29.06 2.16 -1.38
C VAL A 64 -30.42 1.61 -1.80
N ASN A 65 -31.05 2.19 -2.82
CA ASN A 65 -32.32 1.68 -3.33
C ASN A 65 -32.20 0.24 -3.88
N SER A 66 -31.14 -0.04 -4.62
CA SER A 66 -30.89 -1.39 -5.18
C SER A 66 -30.65 -2.42 -4.07
N ILE A 67 -29.94 -2.04 -3.00
CA ILE A 67 -29.73 -2.87 -1.81
C ILE A 67 -31.06 -3.20 -1.12
N LEU A 68 -31.94 -2.19 -0.96
CA LEU A 68 -33.26 -2.36 -0.33
C LEU A 68 -34.19 -3.26 -1.14
N GLN A 69 -34.05 -3.32 -2.46
CA GLN A 69 -34.85 -4.19 -3.33
C GLN A 69 -34.27 -5.61 -3.44
N THR A 70 -32.95 -5.74 -3.33
CA THR A 70 -32.22 -6.98 -3.65
C THR A 70 -31.82 -7.77 -2.39
N TYR A 71 -32.17 -7.30 -1.19
CA TYR A 71 -31.75 -7.92 0.08
C TYR A 71 -32.15 -9.39 0.23
N HIS A 72 -33.18 -9.85 -0.50
CA HIS A 72 -33.62 -11.25 -0.51
C HIS A 72 -32.61 -12.21 -1.15
N SER A 73 -31.77 -11.73 -2.07
CA SER A 73 -30.74 -12.54 -2.72
C SER A 73 -29.36 -12.16 -2.18
N PHE A 74 -28.73 -13.08 -1.44
CA PHE A 74 -27.42 -12.85 -0.83
C PHE A 74 -26.33 -12.53 -1.86
N GLU A 75 -26.34 -13.21 -3.00
CA GLU A 75 -25.36 -13.00 -4.08
C GLU A 75 -25.45 -11.58 -4.66
N ALA A 76 -26.66 -11.17 -5.04
CA ALA A 76 -26.88 -9.88 -5.68
C ALA A 76 -26.73 -8.72 -4.66
N LEU A 77 -27.05 -8.94 -3.39
CA LEU A 77 -26.74 -8.01 -2.31
C LEU A 77 -25.23 -7.76 -2.20
N VAL A 78 -24.41 -8.81 -2.22
CA VAL A 78 -22.95 -8.68 -2.14
C VAL A 78 -22.40 -7.94 -3.36
N GLU A 79 -22.84 -8.28 -4.56
CA GLU A 79 -22.43 -7.55 -5.77
C GLU A 79 -22.79 -6.05 -5.68
N CYS A 80 -24.00 -5.71 -5.23
CA CYS A 80 -24.40 -4.32 -4.98
C CYS A 80 -23.49 -3.63 -3.98
N VAL A 81 -23.17 -4.28 -2.84
CA VAL A 81 -22.28 -3.73 -1.82
C VAL A 81 -20.87 -3.52 -2.39
N CYS A 82 -20.32 -4.49 -3.13
CA CYS A 82 -19.01 -4.38 -3.74
C CYS A 82 -18.92 -3.20 -4.71
N VAL A 83 -19.91 -3.05 -5.61
CA VAL A 83 -19.93 -1.92 -6.55
C VAL A 83 -20.16 -0.60 -5.83
N THR A 84 -20.92 -0.58 -4.73
CA THR A 84 -21.08 0.60 -3.86
C THR A 84 -19.76 1.02 -3.24
N CYS A 85 -18.96 0.06 -2.74
CA CYS A 85 -17.63 0.32 -2.20
C CYS A 85 -16.71 0.91 -3.27
N THR A 86 -16.72 0.38 -4.50
CA THR A 86 -15.94 0.93 -5.63
C THR A 86 -16.41 2.35 -6.00
N GLY A 87 -17.72 2.60 -6.02
CA GLY A 87 -18.28 3.93 -6.24
C GLY A 87 -17.84 4.94 -5.17
N LEU A 88 -17.90 4.55 -3.90
CA LEU A 88 -17.41 5.34 -2.77
C LEU A 88 -15.91 5.62 -2.87
N GLN A 89 -15.13 4.63 -3.34
CA GLN A 89 -13.69 4.78 -3.60
C GLN A 89 -13.45 5.87 -4.66
N VAL A 90 -14.20 5.85 -5.76
CA VAL A 90 -14.10 6.87 -6.82
C VAL A 90 -14.46 8.25 -6.26
N ILE A 91 -15.56 8.39 -5.53
CA ILE A 91 -16.01 9.68 -4.96
C ILE A 91 -14.96 10.22 -3.98
N THR A 92 -14.54 9.40 -3.01
CA THR A 92 -13.58 9.79 -1.98
C THR A 92 -12.26 10.23 -2.60
N ARG A 93 -11.73 9.45 -3.55
CA ARG A 93 -10.47 9.78 -4.24
C ARG A 93 -10.64 11.03 -5.12
N SER A 94 -11.77 11.20 -5.80
CA SER A 94 -12.05 12.41 -6.59
C SER A 94 -12.05 13.66 -5.70
N HIS A 95 -12.67 13.58 -4.52
CA HIS A 95 -12.70 14.68 -3.57
C HIS A 95 -11.30 15.07 -3.10
N PHE A 96 -10.47 14.10 -2.67
CA PHE A 96 -9.09 14.38 -2.27
C PHE A 96 -8.25 14.90 -3.44
N TYR A 97 -8.43 14.34 -4.62
CA TYR A 97 -7.73 14.73 -5.83
C TYR A 97 -8.02 16.19 -6.23
N LEU A 98 -9.28 16.61 -6.19
CA LEU A 98 -9.69 18.00 -6.45
C LEU A 98 -9.19 18.96 -5.36
N ARG A 99 -9.27 18.57 -4.09
CA ARG A 99 -8.84 19.40 -2.95
C ARG A 99 -7.32 19.61 -2.91
N GLN A 100 -6.54 18.61 -3.35
CA GLN A 100 -5.07 18.64 -3.31
C GLN A 100 -4.44 18.97 -4.67
N ARG A 101 -5.20 19.51 -5.63
CA ARG A 101 -4.75 19.75 -7.00
C ARG A 101 -3.41 20.50 -7.11
N ASP A 102 -3.20 21.52 -6.29
CA ASP A 102 -2.00 22.37 -6.33
C ASP A 102 -0.77 21.61 -5.81
N VAL A 103 -0.98 20.62 -4.94
CA VAL A 103 0.07 19.73 -4.45
C VAL A 103 0.42 18.70 -5.52
N PHE A 104 -0.59 18.13 -6.19
CA PHE A 104 -0.38 17.24 -7.34
C PHE A 104 0.41 17.92 -8.47
N GLY A 105 0.06 19.17 -8.82
CA GLY A 105 0.80 19.95 -9.81
C GLY A 105 2.28 20.13 -9.43
N ARG A 106 2.56 20.42 -8.15
CA ARG A 106 3.94 20.52 -7.65
C ARG A 106 4.69 19.19 -7.70
N ILE A 107 4.04 18.08 -7.32
CA ILE A 107 4.64 16.74 -7.39
C ILE A 107 5.05 16.43 -8.85
N VAL A 108 4.17 16.71 -9.81
CA VAL A 108 4.42 16.49 -11.24
C VAL A 108 5.56 17.37 -11.75
N GLN A 109 5.61 18.63 -11.34
CA GLN A 109 6.70 19.53 -11.68
C GLN A 109 8.04 19.03 -11.11
N ASP A 110 8.05 18.61 -9.85
CA ASP A 110 9.23 18.01 -9.21
C ASP A 110 9.69 16.74 -9.95
N MET A 111 8.77 15.93 -10.51
CA MET A 111 9.11 14.78 -11.35
C MET A 111 9.73 15.20 -12.69
N ARG A 112 9.25 16.27 -13.32
CA ARG A 112 9.83 16.76 -14.59
C ARG A 112 11.24 17.30 -14.39
N GLN A 113 11.46 18.04 -13.31
CA GLN A 113 12.74 18.71 -13.05
C GLN A 113 13.79 17.80 -12.40
N GLN A 114 13.43 16.57 -12.00
CA GLN A 114 14.34 15.70 -11.25
C GLN A 114 15.63 15.37 -12.01
N ARG A 115 15.58 15.21 -13.33
CA ARG A 115 16.76 14.87 -14.12
C ARG A 115 17.81 15.98 -14.08
N ALA A 116 17.39 17.21 -14.36
CA ALA A 116 18.23 18.40 -14.28
C ALA A 116 18.73 18.62 -12.84
N LEU A 117 17.83 18.47 -11.85
CA LEU A 117 18.16 18.69 -10.45
C LEU A 117 19.25 17.72 -9.95
N PHE A 118 19.26 16.46 -10.39
CA PHE A 118 20.26 15.47 -9.98
C PHE A 118 21.49 15.45 -10.90
N GLY A 119 21.55 16.35 -11.90
CA GLY A 119 22.70 16.51 -12.76
C GLY A 119 22.96 15.31 -13.67
N ALA A 120 21.91 14.72 -14.24
CA ALA A 120 22.05 13.59 -15.16
C ALA A 120 23.03 13.88 -16.32
N ASP A 121 23.08 15.12 -16.80
CA ASP A 121 23.98 15.52 -17.88
C ASP A 121 25.47 15.53 -17.47
N ARG A 122 25.77 15.36 -16.17
CA ARG A 122 27.15 15.32 -15.63
C ARG A 122 27.70 13.90 -15.46
N SER A 123 26.85 12.88 -15.39
CA SER A 123 27.28 11.49 -15.19
C SER A 123 26.41 10.52 -16.00
N ASP A 124 27.03 9.80 -16.93
CA ASP A 124 26.36 8.77 -17.73
C ASP A 124 25.74 7.66 -16.86
N ARG A 125 26.31 7.39 -15.67
CA ARG A 125 25.75 6.40 -14.74
C ARG A 125 24.38 6.86 -14.23
N ILE A 126 24.26 8.14 -13.88
CA ILE A 126 23.03 8.76 -13.40
C ILE A 126 22.01 8.86 -14.54
N ASP A 127 22.44 9.29 -15.73
CA ASP A 127 21.59 9.40 -16.91
C ASP A 127 20.95 8.05 -17.31
N ARG A 128 21.76 6.99 -17.37
CA ARG A 128 21.27 5.62 -17.62
C ARG A 128 20.26 5.15 -16.58
N LEU A 129 20.38 5.58 -15.32
CA LEU A 129 19.44 5.21 -14.26
C LEU A 129 18.09 5.91 -14.46
N PHE A 130 18.10 7.20 -14.81
CA PHE A 130 16.87 7.93 -15.14
C PHE A 130 16.19 7.38 -16.39
N HIS A 131 16.92 7.04 -17.45
CA HIS A 131 16.34 6.36 -18.62
C HIS A 131 15.64 5.06 -18.26
N ARG A 132 16.31 4.20 -17.47
CA ARG A 132 15.71 2.95 -17.00
C ARG A 132 14.47 3.20 -16.14
N ALA A 133 14.48 4.23 -15.31
CA ALA A 133 13.34 4.60 -14.48
C ALA A 133 12.14 5.06 -15.34
N GLU A 134 12.37 5.91 -16.33
CA GLU A 134 11.33 6.40 -17.24
C GLU A 134 10.75 5.29 -18.12
N ASP A 135 11.59 4.38 -18.64
CA ASP A 135 11.10 3.24 -19.41
C ASP A 135 10.26 2.30 -18.54
N ARG A 136 10.66 2.07 -17.28
CA ARG A 136 9.86 1.32 -16.29
C ARG A 136 8.55 2.03 -15.97
N MET A 137 8.58 3.33 -15.75
CA MET A 137 7.40 4.16 -15.52
C MET A 137 6.37 4.03 -16.65
N ILE A 138 6.82 4.12 -17.91
CA ILE A 138 5.96 3.97 -19.09
C ILE A 138 5.41 2.53 -19.16
N LEU A 139 6.25 1.53 -18.97
CA LEU A 139 5.84 0.12 -18.99
C LEU A 139 4.79 -0.15 -17.92
N PHE A 140 5.07 0.20 -16.66
CA PHE A 140 4.13 -0.02 -15.56
C PHE A 140 2.82 0.73 -15.78
N TYR A 141 2.85 1.96 -16.31
CA TYR A 141 1.61 2.67 -16.62
C TYR A 141 0.80 2.00 -17.73
N ARG A 142 1.46 1.48 -18.77
CA ARG A 142 0.79 0.73 -19.85
C ARG A 142 0.14 -0.55 -19.31
N VAL A 143 0.84 -1.29 -18.45
CA VAL A 143 0.31 -2.50 -17.81
C VAL A 143 -0.87 -2.14 -16.90
N LEU A 144 -0.72 -1.14 -16.04
CA LEU A 144 -1.78 -0.65 -15.15
C LEU A 144 -3.03 -0.25 -15.94
N TYR A 145 -2.86 0.55 -16.99
CA TYR A 145 -3.97 0.97 -17.83
C TYR A 145 -4.61 -0.19 -18.61
N ALA A 146 -3.82 -1.17 -19.06
CA ALA A 146 -4.35 -2.39 -19.68
C ALA A 146 -5.20 -3.21 -18.70
N VAL A 147 -4.75 -3.36 -17.45
CA VAL A 147 -5.50 -4.01 -16.37
C VAL A 147 -6.82 -3.28 -16.11
N TYR A 148 -6.82 -1.95 -15.95
CA TYR A 148 -8.07 -1.21 -15.77
C TYR A 148 -9.00 -1.31 -16.97
N ARG A 149 -8.47 -1.29 -18.21
CA ARG A 149 -9.30 -1.48 -19.42
C ARG A 149 -9.88 -2.88 -19.54
N PHE A 150 -9.27 -3.89 -18.94
CA PHE A 150 -9.83 -5.24 -18.90
C PHE A 150 -11.21 -5.26 -18.22
N SER A 151 -11.51 -4.31 -17.34
CA SER A 151 -12.84 -4.15 -16.73
C SER A 151 -13.97 -3.87 -17.75
N VAL A 152 -13.67 -3.54 -19.02
CA VAL A 152 -14.69 -3.48 -20.08
C VAL A 152 -15.36 -4.85 -20.32
N VAL A 153 -14.70 -5.95 -19.92
CA VAL A 153 -15.28 -7.30 -19.95
C VAL A 153 -16.59 -7.38 -19.16
N PHE A 154 -16.80 -6.57 -18.10
CA PHE A 154 -18.10 -6.52 -17.41
C PHE A 154 -19.25 -6.10 -18.33
N VAL A 155 -18.99 -5.18 -19.27
CA VAL A 155 -19.98 -4.76 -20.28
C VAL A 155 -20.18 -5.86 -21.33
N LEU A 156 -19.09 -6.47 -21.79
CA LEU A 156 -19.16 -7.55 -22.78
C LEU A 156 -19.90 -8.78 -22.23
N PHE A 157 -19.65 -9.14 -20.97
CA PHE A 157 -20.29 -10.26 -20.30
C PHE A 157 -21.81 -10.06 -20.23
N ALA A 158 -22.26 -8.85 -19.89
CA ALA A 158 -23.68 -8.53 -19.87
C ALA A 158 -24.36 -8.61 -21.24
N LEU A 159 -23.63 -8.36 -22.33
CA LEU A 159 -24.16 -8.45 -23.69
C LEU A 159 -24.18 -9.89 -24.23
N VAL A 160 -23.16 -10.69 -23.91
CA VAL A 160 -23.01 -12.07 -24.43
C VAL A 160 -23.80 -13.08 -23.61
N MET A 161 -23.79 -12.93 -22.28
CA MET A 161 -24.47 -13.81 -21.33
C MET A 161 -25.39 -12.96 -20.44
N PRO A 162 -26.53 -12.47 -20.98
CA PRO A 162 -27.44 -11.64 -20.22
C PRO A 162 -28.05 -12.44 -19.08
N GLU A 163 -27.73 -12.05 -17.85
CA GLU A 163 -28.25 -12.70 -16.66
C GLU A 163 -29.71 -12.27 -16.43
N PRO A 164 -30.68 -13.22 -16.39
CA PRO A 164 -32.10 -12.88 -16.24
C PRO A 164 -32.39 -12.12 -14.92
N ARG A 165 -31.61 -12.42 -13.86
CA ARG A 165 -31.72 -11.79 -12.54
C ARG A 165 -31.29 -10.32 -12.53
N LYS A 166 -30.46 -9.91 -13.48
CA LYS A 166 -29.95 -8.54 -13.65
C LYS A 166 -30.58 -7.82 -14.84
N PHE A 167 -31.59 -8.42 -15.48
CA PHE A 167 -32.17 -7.93 -16.74
C PHE A 167 -31.12 -7.70 -17.84
N GLY A 168 -30.00 -8.43 -17.84
CA GLY A 168 -28.89 -8.22 -18.77
C GLY A 168 -28.10 -6.91 -18.59
N LEU A 169 -28.15 -6.29 -17.40
CA LEU A 169 -27.39 -5.07 -17.09
C LEU A 169 -25.95 -5.39 -16.64
N PRO A 170 -24.95 -4.53 -16.97
CA PRO A 170 -23.54 -4.73 -16.56
C PRO A 170 -23.27 -4.63 -15.06
N LEU A 171 -24.07 -3.84 -14.34
CA LEU A 171 -23.95 -3.64 -12.90
C LEU A 171 -25.30 -3.88 -12.25
N PRO A 172 -25.33 -4.31 -10.98
CA PRO A 172 -26.57 -4.69 -10.30
C PRO A 172 -27.33 -3.47 -9.74
N PHE A 173 -27.36 -2.33 -10.44
CA PHE A 173 -28.13 -1.16 -10.00
C PHE A 173 -29.42 -0.98 -10.79
N GLN A 174 -30.45 -0.55 -10.05
CA GLN A 174 -31.77 -0.27 -10.59
C GLN A 174 -32.20 1.16 -10.24
N PHE A 175 -32.80 1.84 -11.21
CA PHE A 175 -33.36 3.18 -10.99
C PHE A 175 -34.69 3.09 -10.22
N PRO A 176 -34.86 3.81 -9.09
CA PRO A 176 -36.03 3.69 -8.21
C PRO A 176 -37.37 4.10 -8.83
N LEU A 177 -37.35 5.01 -9.81
CA LEU A 177 -38.55 5.74 -10.28
C LEU A 177 -39.18 5.16 -11.56
N LEU A 178 -38.62 4.09 -12.14
CA LEU A 178 -39.17 3.47 -13.34
C LEU A 178 -39.26 1.95 -13.16
N PRO A 179 -40.43 1.33 -13.42
CA PRO A 179 -40.61 -0.11 -13.29
C PRO A 179 -39.71 -0.87 -14.29
N PRO A 180 -38.94 -1.89 -13.83
CA PRO A 180 -38.00 -2.65 -14.67
C PRO A 180 -38.65 -3.30 -15.90
N ASP A 181 -39.93 -3.68 -15.79
CA ASP A 181 -40.63 -4.51 -16.76
C ASP A 181 -41.41 -3.73 -17.83
N ALA A 182 -41.44 -2.39 -17.79
CA ALA A 182 -42.43 -1.64 -18.57
C ALA A 182 -41.92 -1.04 -19.91
N SER A 183 -40.61 -0.80 -20.10
CA SER A 183 -40.15 -0.08 -21.31
C SER A 183 -38.71 -0.42 -21.75
N ARG A 184 -38.51 -0.67 -23.05
CA ARG A 184 -37.18 -0.81 -23.67
C ARG A 184 -36.30 0.44 -23.45
N THR A 185 -36.93 1.60 -23.35
CA THR A 185 -36.27 2.90 -23.12
C THR A 185 -35.54 2.94 -21.77
N TYR A 186 -36.15 2.38 -20.71
CA TYR A 186 -35.52 2.26 -19.40
C TYR A 186 -34.22 1.46 -19.49
N TRP A 187 -34.27 0.29 -20.13
CA TRP A 187 -33.12 -0.60 -20.25
C TRP A 187 -31.95 0.11 -20.95
N TYR A 188 -32.19 0.76 -22.09
CA TYR A 188 -31.13 1.48 -22.82
C TYR A 188 -30.53 2.63 -22.00
N PHE A 189 -31.37 3.39 -21.28
CA PHE A 189 -30.91 4.49 -20.44
C PHE A 189 -30.04 3.98 -19.29
N THR A 190 -30.48 2.95 -18.58
CA THR A 190 -29.75 2.35 -17.47
C THR A 190 -28.47 1.68 -17.95
N PHE A 191 -28.50 0.98 -19.09
CA PHE A 191 -27.31 0.41 -19.70
C PHE A 191 -26.26 1.48 -20.06
N LEU A 192 -26.68 2.58 -20.69
CA LEU A 192 -25.80 3.69 -21.05
C LEU A 192 -25.18 4.34 -19.81
N TYR A 193 -25.97 4.53 -18.74
CA TYR A 193 -25.48 5.04 -17.47
C TYR A 193 -24.41 4.12 -16.84
N HIS A 194 -24.63 2.80 -16.86
CA HIS A 194 -23.64 1.83 -16.38
C HIS A 194 -22.33 1.87 -17.17
N VAL A 195 -22.42 1.91 -18.50
CA VAL A 195 -21.25 2.06 -19.38
C VAL A 195 -20.49 3.35 -19.05
N MET A 196 -21.22 4.46 -18.83
CA MET A 196 -20.62 5.74 -18.44
C MET A 196 -19.87 5.62 -17.10
N LEU A 197 -20.47 5.01 -16.08
CA LEU A 197 -19.82 4.81 -14.77
C LEU A 197 -18.56 3.95 -14.88
N ILE A 198 -18.60 2.86 -15.64
CA ILE A 198 -17.43 1.98 -15.85
C ILE A 198 -16.31 2.76 -16.54
N LEU A 199 -16.62 3.51 -17.60
CA LEU A 199 -15.62 4.32 -18.31
C LEU A 199 -15.01 5.41 -17.43
N VAL A 200 -15.81 6.07 -16.59
CA VAL A 200 -15.34 7.05 -15.61
C VAL A 200 -14.41 6.37 -14.60
N ALA A 201 -14.79 5.22 -14.05
CA ALA A 201 -13.95 4.47 -13.10
C ALA A 201 -12.60 4.09 -13.71
N ILE A 202 -12.58 3.55 -14.94
CA ILE A 202 -11.35 3.15 -15.66
C ILE A 202 -10.41 4.34 -15.83
N HIS A 203 -10.88 5.45 -16.40
CA HIS A 203 -10.01 6.58 -16.73
C HIS A 203 -9.59 7.37 -15.49
N HIS A 204 -10.44 7.44 -14.46
CA HIS A 204 -10.17 8.20 -13.26
C HIS A 204 -9.21 7.46 -12.32
N LEU A 205 -9.50 6.19 -12.00
CA LEU A 205 -8.65 5.40 -11.10
C LEU A 205 -7.28 5.15 -11.72
N SER A 206 -7.21 4.78 -13.00
CA SER A 206 -5.91 4.58 -13.68
C SER A 206 -5.05 5.85 -13.72
N ALA A 207 -5.65 7.04 -13.81
CA ALA A 207 -4.89 8.29 -13.75
C ALA A 207 -4.31 8.55 -12.36
N ILE A 208 -5.12 8.40 -11.29
CA ILE A 208 -4.64 8.64 -9.92
C ILE A 208 -3.61 7.58 -9.52
N ASP A 209 -3.91 6.29 -9.72
CA ASP A 209 -2.99 5.20 -9.41
C ASP A 209 -1.71 5.29 -10.26
N GLY A 210 -1.83 5.77 -11.50
CA GLY A 210 -0.68 6.11 -12.33
C GLY A 210 0.22 7.15 -11.69
N ILE A 211 -0.31 8.29 -11.24
CA ILE A 211 0.51 9.35 -10.60
C ILE A 211 1.17 8.85 -9.30
N ILE A 212 0.44 8.09 -8.49
CA ILE A 212 0.97 7.51 -7.26
C ILE A 212 2.15 6.58 -7.56
N MET A 213 1.94 5.63 -8.48
CA MET A 213 2.97 4.71 -8.95
C MET A 213 4.22 5.45 -9.47
N MET A 214 4.02 6.44 -10.33
CA MET A 214 5.09 7.28 -10.87
C MET A 214 5.89 7.97 -9.78
N SER A 215 5.21 8.48 -8.75
CA SER A 215 5.85 9.13 -7.60
C SER A 215 6.76 8.15 -6.85
N PHE A 216 6.33 6.90 -6.68
CA PHE A 216 7.14 5.87 -6.05
C PHE A 216 8.38 5.52 -6.85
N VAL A 217 8.23 5.29 -8.16
CA VAL A 217 9.40 5.03 -9.00
C VAL A 217 10.35 6.24 -8.98
N CYS A 218 9.84 7.48 -8.92
CA CYS A 218 10.68 8.67 -8.78
C CYS A 218 11.47 8.66 -7.45
N ILE A 219 10.82 8.41 -6.31
CA ILE A 219 11.51 8.37 -5.01
C ILE A 219 12.58 7.26 -4.99
N SER A 220 12.23 6.05 -5.44
CA SER A 220 13.19 4.94 -5.53
C SER A 220 14.36 5.28 -6.46
N THR A 221 14.11 6.00 -7.56
CA THR A 221 15.16 6.44 -8.49
C THR A 221 16.06 7.48 -7.84
N ARG A 222 15.51 8.47 -7.14
CA ARG A 222 16.30 9.48 -6.40
C ARG A 222 17.20 8.84 -5.34
N ILE A 223 16.69 7.87 -4.59
CA ILE A 223 17.49 7.09 -3.65
C ILE A 223 18.58 6.29 -4.40
N GLY A 224 18.25 5.68 -5.53
CA GLY A 224 19.21 4.99 -6.39
C GLY A 224 20.33 5.91 -6.89
N VAL A 225 20.01 7.14 -7.29
CA VAL A 225 21.01 8.14 -7.70
C VAL A 225 21.91 8.54 -6.53
N LEU A 226 21.35 8.74 -5.33
CA LEU A 226 22.15 8.99 -4.13
C LEU A 226 23.19 7.88 -3.91
N ARG A 227 22.79 6.62 -4.07
CA ARG A 227 23.71 5.49 -3.93
C ARG A 227 24.83 5.53 -4.97
N VAL A 228 24.51 5.86 -6.23
CA VAL A 228 25.54 6.05 -7.27
C VAL A 228 26.50 7.17 -6.91
N LEU A 229 26.01 8.31 -6.41
CA LEU A 229 26.85 9.42 -5.97
C LEU A 229 27.75 9.03 -4.78
N LEU A 230 27.24 8.24 -3.84
CA LEU A 230 28.02 7.71 -2.72
C LEU A 230 29.13 6.76 -3.23
N THR A 231 28.85 5.90 -4.21
CA THR A 231 29.86 5.06 -4.85
C THR A 231 30.90 5.88 -5.62
N GLU A 232 30.49 6.90 -6.37
CA GLU A 232 31.42 7.80 -7.06
C GLU A 232 32.30 8.58 -6.07
N LEU A 233 31.75 8.98 -4.92
CA LEU A 233 32.50 9.59 -3.83
C LEU A 233 33.50 8.60 -3.23
N ASP A 234 33.12 7.34 -3.01
CA ASP A 234 34.02 6.30 -2.51
C ASP A 234 35.18 6.02 -3.48
N GLU A 235 34.91 5.90 -4.78
CA GLU A 235 35.94 5.77 -5.81
C GLU A 235 36.92 6.96 -5.80
N LYS A 236 36.44 8.19 -5.55
CA LYS A 236 37.27 9.39 -5.43
C LYS A 236 38.15 9.35 -4.17
N ILE A 237 37.60 8.96 -3.02
CA ILE A 237 38.36 8.78 -1.77
C ILE A 237 39.47 7.74 -1.99
N GLY A 238 39.13 6.64 -2.66
CA GLY A 238 40.03 5.57 -3.09
C GLY A 238 41.33 6.10 -3.68
N ARG A 239 41.22 7.03 -4.64
CA ARG A 239 42.31 7.56 -5.47
C ARG A 239 43.11 8.68 -4.82
N LEU A 240 42.56 9.37 -3.82
CA LEU A 240 43.19 10.54 -3.22
C LEU A 240 44.20 10.17 -2.13
N PRO A 241 45.30 10.94 -1.98
CA PRO A 241 46.19 10.79 -0.83
C PRO A 241 45.45 11.15 0.47
N TRP A 242 45.88 10.59 1.60
CA TRP A 242 45.22 10.71 2.92
C TRP A 242 45.02 12.15 3.43
N SER A 243 45.72 13.13 2.86
CA SER A 243 45.66 14.55 3.25
C SER A 243 44.99 15.47 2.22
N GLY A 244 44.60 14.95 1.05
CA GLY A 244 44.14 15.76 -0.10
C GLY A 244 42.62 15.78 -0.29
N THR A 245 41.82 15.80 0.78
CA THR A 245 40.36 15.60 0.69
C THR A 245 39.52 16.88 0.70
N GLU A 246 40.08 18.09 0.62
CA GLU A 246 39.28 19.34 0.64
C GLU A 246 38.22 19.41 -0.48
N GLN A 247 38.51 18.84 -1.65
CA GLN A 247 37.59 18.84 -2.79
C GLN A 247 36.33 17.98 -2.56
N LEU A 248 36.35 17.09 -1.58
CA LEU A 248 35.22 16.20 -1.25
C LEU A 248 34.11 16.93 -0.50
N ASP A 249 34.40 18.07 0.13
CA ASP A 249 33.39 18.80 0.90
C ASP A 249 32.24 19.28 0.00
N ALA A 250 32.55 19.72 -1.22
CA ALA A 250 31.53 20.11 -2.20
C ALA A 250 30.65 18.93 -2.63
N ASP A 251 31.25 17.74 -2.82
CA ASP A 251 30.52 16.52 -3.18
C ASP A 251 29.63 16.02 -2.03
N LEU A 252 30.14 16.02 -0.80
CA LEU A 252 29.37 15.66 0.40
C LEU A 252 28.22 16.63 0.65
N ASP A 253 28.44 17.94 0.57
CA ASP A 253 27.41 18.96 0.74
C ASP A 253 26.32 18.80 -0.33
N ARG A 254 26.73 18.47 -1.56
CA ARG A 254 25.82 18.17 -2.66
C ARG A 254 24.97 16.93 -2.38
N ILE A 255 25.56 15.85 -1.90
CA ILE A 255 24.84 14.60 -1.56
C ILE A 255 23.85 14.85 -0.42
N ILE A 256 24.25 15.59 0.62
CA ILE A 256 23.39 15.93 1.76
C ILE A 256 22.19 16.76 1.30
N GLU A 257 22.40 17.76 0.43
CA GLU A 257 21.31 18.56 -0.10
C GLU A 257 20.35 17.72 -0.96
N LEU A 258 20.88 16.84 -1.83
CA LEU A 258 20.04 15.92 -2.61
C LEU A 258 19.29 14.91 -1.72
N HIS A 259 19.88 14.44 -0.63
CA HIS A 259 19.21 13.60 0.37
C HIS A 259 18.05 14.34 1.02
N ARG A 260 18.28 15.58 1.45
CA ARG A 260 17.27 16.45 2.05
C ARG A 260 16.10 16.69 1.11
N VAL A 261 16.37 17.04 -0.15
CA VAL A 261 15.33 17.26 -1.16
C VAL A 261 14.56 15.97 -1.46
N THR A 262 15.24 14.82 -1.51
CA THR A 262 14.59 13.51 -1.67
C THR A 262 13.65 13.19 -0.52
N LYS A 263 14.11 13.39 0.72
CA LYS A 263 13.31 13.16 1.93
C LYS A 263 12.10 14.09 2.01
N GLN A 264 12.26 15.36 1.63
CA GLN A 264 11.17 16.32 1.59
C GLN A 264 10.12 15.95 0.52
N PHE A 265 10.56 15.56 -0.67
CA PHE A 265 9.67 15.11 -1.75
C PHE A 265 8.89 13.85 -1.35
N ALA A 266 9.56 12.88 -0.76
CA ALA A 266 8.90 11.66 -0.30
C ALA A 266 7.87 11.93 0.81
N ARG A 267 8.23 12.72 1.84
CA ARG A 267 7.30 13.11 2.90
C ARG A 267 6.06 13.84 2.35
N ARG A 268 6.25 14.75 1.40
CA ARG A 268 5.15 15.44 0.71
C ARG A 268 4.25 14.45 -0.04
N THR A 269 4.86 13.54 -0.78
CA THR A 269 4.16 12.50 -1.53
C THR A 269 3.31 11.62 -0.61
N PHE A 270 3.87 11.18 0.52
CA PHE A 270 3.17 10.27 1.43
C PHE A 270 2.02 10.95 2.16
N ASN A 271 2.25 12.16 2.67
CA ASN A 271 1.20 12.93 3.33
C ASN A 271 0.03 13.22 2.37
N THR A 272 0.32 13.39 1.07
CA THR A 272 -0.69 13.60 0.05
C THR A 272 -1.48 12.30 -0.19
N PHE A 273 -0.78 11.16 -0.32
CA PHE A 273 -1.41 9.89 -0.69
C PHE A 273 -1.92 9.04 0.47
N GLN A 274 -1.64 9.40 1.72
CA GLN A 274 -2.05 8.64 2.90
C GLN A 274 -3.57 8.36 2.92
N MET A 275 -4.40 9.37 2.64
CA MET A 275 -5.85 9.21 2.60
C MET A 275 -6.33 8.39 1.39
N HIS A 276 -5.60 8.46 0.28
CA HIS A 276 -5.87 7.62 -0.88
C HIS A 276 -5.61 6.14 -0.55
N PHE A 277 -4.50 5.82 0.11
CA PHE A 277 -4.22 4.44 0.54
C PHE A 277 -5.23 3.96 1.56
N PHE A 278 -5.60 4.76 2.55
CA PHE A 278 -6.65 4.40 3.49
C PHE A 278 -7.96 4.03 2.78
N SER A 279 -8.39 4.85 1.81
CA SER A 279 -9.57 4.56 1.01
C SER A 279 -9.43 3.25 0.22
N ILE A 280 -8.27 2.95 -0.36
CA ILE A 280 -8.03 1.71 -1.12
C ILE A 280 -8.11 0.49 -0.20
N PHE A 281 -7.33 0.48 0.89
CA PHE A 281 -7.31 -0.64 1.82
C PHE A 281 -8.69 -0.88 2.46
N ALA A 282 -9.39 0.17 2.88
CA ALA A 282 -10.70 0.03 3.50
C ALA A 282 -11.73 -0.59 2.54
N THR A 283 -11.81 -0.10 1.30
CA THR A 283 -12.79 -0.61 0.33
C THR A 283 -12.44 -2.01 -0.15
N ASP A 284 -11.16 -2.26 -0.46
CA ASP A 284 -10.75 -3.52 -1.07
C ASP A 284 -10.81 -4.67 -0.04
N CYS A 285 -10.49 -4.41 1.23
CA CYS A 285 -10.70 -5.40 2.30
C CYS A 285 -12.18 -5.79 2.43
N ILE A 286 -13.11 -4.83 2.36
CA ILE A 286 -14.56 -5.12 2.42
C ILE A 286 -14.98 -5.93 1.20
N VAL A 287 -14.55 -5.54 0.00
CA VAL A 287 -14.88 -6.25 -1.26
C VAL A 287 -14.37 -7.68 -1.22
N ILE A 288 -13.10 -7.89 -0.88
CA ILE A 288 -12.49 -9.23 -0.79
C ILE A 288 -13.26 -10.08 0.24
N CYS A 289 -13.52 -9.55 1.44
CA CYS A 289 -14.27 -10.28 2.47
C CYS A 289 -15.67 -10.66 2.01
N MET A 290 -16.40 -9.76 1.35
CA MET A 290 -17.76 -10.05 0.87
C MET A 290 -17.76 -11.07 -0.27
N CYS A 291 -16.86 -10.93 -1.26
CA CYS A 291 -16.72 -11.89 -2.34
C CYS A 291 -16.39 -13.30 -1.83
N LEU A 292 -15.48 -13.43 -0.86
CA LEU A 292 -15.14 -14.73 -0.28
C LEU A 292 -16.34 -15.38 0.41
N ASN A 293 -17.18 -14.62 1.11
CA ASN A 293 -18.40 -15.16 1.71
C ASN A 293 -19.36 -15.72 0.65
N VAL A 294 -19.48 -15.07 -0.51
CA VAL A 294 -20.32 -15.56 -1.61
C VAL A 294 -19.77 -16.84 -2.23
N ILE A 295 -18.46 -16.88 -2.52
CA ILE A 295 -17.81 -18.05 -3.12
C ILE A 295 -17.99 -19.30 -2.23
N LEU A 296 -17.98 -19.13 -0.91
CA LEU A 296 -18.21 -20.22 0.06
C LEU A 296 -19.64 -20.77 0.05
N VAL A 297 -20.63 -19.94 -0.28
CA VAL A 297 -22.04 -20.33 -0.32
C VAL A 297 -22.41 -20.87 -1.70
N ALA A 298 -21.88 -20.26 -2.76
CA ALA A 298 -22.18 -20.61 -4.13
C ALA A 298 -20.90 -20.46 -5.00
N PRO A 299 -20.20 -21.58 -5.25
CA PRO A 299 -18.90 -21.55 -5.93
C PRO A 299 -18.99 -21.29 -7.44
N LYS A 300 -20.19 -21.34 -8.05
CA LYS A 300 -20.42 -21.07 -9.49
C LYS A 300 -21.01 -19.67 -9.71
N ASN A 301 -20.39 -18.64 -9.13
CA ASN A 301 -20.91 -17.27 -9.12
C ASN A 301 -20.07 -16.30 -9.95
N SER A 302 -20.66 -15.17 -10.33
CA SER A 302 -20.04 -14.09 -11.13
C SER A 302 -19.07 -13.18 -10.35
N VAL A 303 -18.81 -13.45 -9.06
CA VAL A 303 -18.02 -12.56 -8.17
C VAL A 303 -16.50 -12.67 -8.31
N TYR A 304 -15.99 -13.70 -9.00
CA TYR A 304 -14.54 -13.92 -9.16
C TYR A 304 -13.79 -12.72 -9.80
N PRO A 305 -14.29 -12.08 -10.87
CA PRO A 305 -13.61 -10.94 -11.47
C PRO A 305 -13.51 -9.73 -10.53
N LEU A 306 -14.52 -9.51 -9.67
CA LEU A 306 -14.50 -8.43 -8.66
C LEU A 306 -13.44 -8.69 -7.59
N MET A 307 -13.37 -9.93 -7.10
CA MET A 307 -12.36 -10.33 -6.12
C MET A 307 -10.94 -10.23 -6.71
N ALA A 308 -10.76 -10.69 -7.95
CA ALA A 308 -9.47 -10.59 -8.64
C ALA A 308 -9.06 -9.13 -8.88
N ALA A 309 -10.00 -8.25 -9.26
CA ALA A 309 -9.72 -6.83 -9.43
C ALA A 309 -9.29 -6.15 -8.13
N ALA A 310 -10.01 -6.37 -7.02
CA ALA A 310 -9.66 -5.81 -5.71
C ALA A 310 -8.31 -6.36 -5.19
N GLY A 311 -8.07 -7.66 -5.35
CA GLY A 311 -6.80 -8.28 -4.99
C GLY A 311 -5.62 -7.73 -5.80
N LEU A 312 -5.80 -7.54 -7.11
CA LEU A 312 -4.77 -6.98 -7.99
C LEU A 312 -4.47 -5.51 -7.67
N GLN A 313 -5.50 -4.71 -7.37
CA GLN A 313 -5.32 -3.31 -6.95
C GLN A 313 -4.50 -3.22 -5.66
N LEU A 314 -4.83 -4.04 -4.66
CA LEU A 314 -4.08 -4.11 -3.41
C LEU A 314 -2.63 -4.59 -3.62
N PHE A 315 -2.44 -5.62 -4.46
CA PHE A 315 -1.12 -6.14 -4.81
C PHE A 315 -0.24 -5.06 -5.41
N VAL A 316 -0.74 -4.30 -6.40
CA VAL A 316 0.02 -3.24 -7.08
C VAL A 316 0.48 -2.18 -6.09
N VAL A 317 -0.41 -1.71 -5.22
CA VAL A 317 -0.10 -0.68 -4.21
C VAL A 317 0.97 -1.18 -3.24
N CYS A 318 0.82 -2.40 -2.71
CA CYS A 318 1.78 -3.01 -1.80
C CYS A 318 3.13 -3.32 -2.46
N TYR A 319 3.15 -3.57 -3.78
CA TYR A 319 4.36 -3.87 -4.54
C TYR A 319 5.24 -2.65 -4.61
N PHE A 320 4.68 -1.51 -5.00
CA PHE A 320 5.43 -0.25 -5.05
C PHE A 320 5.84 0.24 -3.66
N GLY A 321 4.99 0.03 -2.64
CA GLY A 321 5.36 0.31 -1.25
C GLY A 321 6.57 -0.50 -0.79
N SER A 322 6.65 -1.78 -1.15
CA SER A 322 7.78 -2.65 -0.83
C SER A 322 9.04 -2.31 -1.62
N LEU A 323 8.90 -1.99 -2.90
CA LEU A 323 10.02 -1.55 -3.73
C LEU A 323 10.70 -0.31 -3.15
N LEU A 324 9.90 0.63 -2.65
CA LEU A 324 10.38 1.83 -1.98
C LEU A 324 11.05 1.52 -0.64
N LEU A 325 10.46 0.64 0.18
CA LEU A 325 11.03 0.21 1.45
C LEU A 325 12.43 -0.40 1.24
N ILE A 326 12.55 -1.35 0.32
CA ILE A 326 13.83 -1.99 -0.04
C ILE A 326 14.85 -0.95 -0.55
N ALA A 327 14.41 0.04 -1.33
CA ALA A 327 15.30 1.09 -1.80
C ALA A 327 15.81 1.96 -0.64
N ASN A 328 14.95 2.30 0.31
CA ASN A 328 15.29 3.08 1.50
C ASN A 328 16.26 2.32 2.41
N ASP A 329 15.99 1.05 2.68
CA ASP A 329 16.78 0.24 3.62
C ASP A 329 18.23 0.01 3.15
N ARG A 330 18.47 0.03 1.83
CA ARG A 330 19.81 -0.09 1.24
C ARG A 330 20.64 1.20 1.27
N LEU A 331 20.02 2.35 1.55
CA LEU A 331 20.71 3.64 1.54
C LEU A 331 21.70 3.77 2.71
N PRO A 332 21.34 3.47 3.97
CA PRO A 332 22.27 3.48 5.10
C PRO A 332 23.53 2.64 4.86
N ASP A 333 23.39 1.42 4.36
CA ASP A 333 24.51 0.53 4.06
C ASP A 333 25.49 1.18 3.09
N SER A 334 24.95 1.81 2.03
CA SER A 334 25.77 2.50 1.02
C SER A 334 26.47 3.75 1.56
N VAL A 335 25.95 4.36 2.63
CA VAL A 335 26.62 5.48 3.33
C VAL A 335 27.71 4.95 4.25
N TYR A 336 27.48 3.80 4.89
CA TYR A 336 28.42 3.18 5.82
C TYR A 336 29.65 2.60 5.11
N ASP A 337 29.47 2.02 3.92
CA ASP A 337 30.52 1.37 3.12
C ASP A 337 31.60 2.33 2.60
N ILE A 338 31.36 3.64 2.65
CA ILE A 338 32.33 4.63 2.21
C ILE A 338 33.58 4.56 3.10
N GLN A 339 34.77 4.79 2.52
CA GLN A 339 36.04 4.90 3.26
C GLN A 339 36.14 6.13 4.18
N TRP A 340 35.19 6.30 5.12
CA TRP A 340 35.05 7.43 6.03
C TRP A 340 36.28 7.64 6.94
N TYR A 341 37.03 6.58 7.24
CA TYR A 341 38.26 6.63 8.03
C TYR A 341 39.41 7.40 7.34
N ARG A 342 39.33 7.62 6.03
CA ARG A 342 40.30 8.44 5.26
C ARG A 342 39.89 9.91 5.16
N MET A 343 38.71 10.27 5.67
CA MET A 343 38.18 11.63 5.60
C MET A 343 38.63 12.48 6.80
N THR A 344 38.57 13.80 6.66
CA THR A 344 38.81 14.73 7.78
C THR A 344 37.69 14.63 8.82
N ASN A 345 37.96 15.10 10.05
CA ASN A 345 36.95 15.13 11.13
C ASN A 345 35.68 15.91 10.75
N GLY A 346 35.79 16.96 9.93
CA GLY A 346 34.64 17.71 9.43
C GLY A 346 33.76 16.88 8.49
N GLN A 347 34.38 16.16 7.57
CA GLN A 347 33.72 15.28 6.61
C GLN A 347 33.08 14.06 7.28
N GLN A 348 33.76 13.46 8.26
CA GLN A 348 33.21 12.36 9.05
C GLN A 348 31.93 12.78 9.79
N LYS A 349 31.87 14.01 10.32
CA LYS A 349 30.63 14.55 10.93
C LYS A 349 29.50 14.67 9.91
N LYS A 350 29.79 15.10 8.67
CA LYS A 350 28.81 15.16 7.57
C LYS A 350 28.28 13.78 7.19
N VAL A 351 29.15 12.78 7.04
CA VAL A 351 28.76 11.39 6.76
C VAL A 351 27.93 10.81 7.90
N ARG A 352 28.33 11.03 9.16
CA ARG A 352 27.55 10.62 10.33
C ARG A 352 26.16 11.25 10.34
N PHE A 353 26.06 12.54 10.00
CA PHE A 353 24.78 13.22 9.86
C PHE A 353 23.90 12.60 8.77
N LEU A 354 24.48 12.29 7.61
CA LEU A 354 23.79 11.62 6.51
C LEU A 354 23.29 10.24 6.92
N LEU A 355 24.14 9.43 7.57
CA LEU A 355 23.79 8.09 8.05
C LEU A 355 22.63 8.13 9.05
N ALA A 356 22.74 9.01 10.06
CA ALA A 356 21.68 9.18 11.07
C ALA A 356 20.34 9.63 10.46
N ASN A 357 20.37 10.32 9.31
CA ASN A 357 19.16 10.76 8.61
C ASN A 357 18.63 9.77 7.57
N ALA A 358 19.47 8.83 7.11
CA ALA A 358 19.11 7.75 6.20
C ALA A 358 18.52 6.53 6.92
N GLN A 359 18.91 6.29 8.17
CA GLN A 359 18.43 5.16 8.98
C GLN A 359 16.92 5.14 9.30
N PRO A 360 16.24 6.28 9.56
CA PRO A 360 14.81 6.27 9.81
C PRO A 360 14.07 5.69 8.60
N VAL A 361 13.38 4.57 8.82
CA VAL A 361 12.63 3.91 7.76
C VAL A 361 11.60 4.88 7.22
N MET A 362 11.67 5.10 5.92
CA MET A 362 10.70 5.88 5.19
C MET A 362 9.43 5.04 4.99
N LEU A 363 8.71 4.80 6.09
CA LEU A 363 7.57 3.89 6.12
C LEU A 363 6.31 4.61 5.62
N MET A 364 5.74 4.07 4.54
CA MET A 364 4.40 4.46 4.10
C MET A 364 3.36 3.78 4.98
N SER A 365 2.36 4.54 5.46
CA SER A 365 1.22 4.00 6.17
C SER A 365 -0.11 4.46 5.57
N ALA A 366 -1.05 3.53 5.41
CA ALA A 366 -2.46 3.77 5.20
C ALA A 366 -3.13 4.10 6.55
N VAL A 367 -2.72 5.21 7.18
CA VAL A 367 -3.08 5.64 8.54
C VAL A 367 -2.61 4.65 9.62
N PHE A 368 -3.19 3.45 9.68
CA PHE A 368 -2.93 2.44 10.71
C PHE A 368 -2.13 1.23 10.21
N LEU A 369 -1.94 1.07 8.90
CA LEU A 369 -1.32 -0.11 8.32
C LEU A 369 -0.17 0.27 7.38
N PRO A 370 1.04 -0.30 7.53
CA PRO A 370 2.11 -0.05 6.59
C PRO A 370 1.74 -0.57 5.20
N VAL A 371 2.05 0.20 4.16
CA VAL A 371 1.76 -0.19 2.77
C VAL A 371 2.94 -0.98 2.23
N ASN A 372 2.93 -2.30 2.43
CA ASN A 372 3.95 -3.22 1.95
C ASN A 372 3.39 -4.64 1.69
N MET A 373 4.21 -5.51 1.12
CA MET A 373 3.85 -6.88 0.77
C MET A 373 3.52 -7.73 1.99
N THR A 374 4.14 -7.47 3.14
CA THR A 374 3.78 -8.15 4.40
C THR A 374 2.33 -7.89 4.76
N SER A 375 1.85 -6.66 4.62
CA SER A 375 0.43 -6.31 4.84
C SER A 375 -0.49 -6.99 3.83
N PHE A 376 -0.10 -7.06 2.54
CA PHE A 376 -0.87 -7.80 1.53
C PHE A 376 -1.01 -9.29 1.88
N VAL A 377 0.12 -9.95 2.19
CA VAL A 377 0.13 -11.37 2.54
C VAL A 377 -0.70 -11.63 3.79
N ARG A 378 -0.65 -10.76 4.80
CA ARG A 378 -1.51 -10.86 5.99
C ARG A 378 -3.00 -10.81 5.63
N ILE A 379 -3.41 -9.83 4.82
CA ILE A 379 -4.81 -9.70 4.39
C ILE A 379 -5.25 -10.94 3.59
N ALA A 380 -4.40 -11.42 2.67
CA ALA A 380 -4.69 -12.60 1.87
C ALA A 380 -4.75 -13.89 2.73
N ALA A 381 -3.80 -14.06 3.65
CA ALA A 381 -3.73 -15.23 4.52
C ALA A 381 -4.89 -15.27 5.52
N GLU A 382 -5.26 -14.15 6.13
CA GLU A 382 -6.42 -14.07 7.03
C GLU A 382 -7.73 -14.40 6.30
N ALA A 383 -7.86 -13.91 5.05
CA ALA A 383 -8.95 -14.27 4.16
C ALA A 383 -9.01 -15.78 3.90
N GLN A 384 -7.87 -16.41 3.57
CA GLN A 384 -7.79 -17.86 3.31
C GLN A 384 -8.00 -18.71 4.57
N GLN A 385 -7.44 -18.32 5.71
CA GLN A 385 -7.58 -19.07 6.96
C GLN A 385 -9.05 -19.12 7.42
N LYS A 386 -9.81 -18.04 7.22
CA LYS A 386 -11.26 -18.02 7.48
C LYS A 386 -12.02 -18.99 6.57
N GLN A 387 -11.56 -19.20 5.33
CA GLN A 387 -12.16 -20.21 4.45
C GLN A 387 -11.86 -21.63 4.96
N LEU A 388 -10.60 -21.94 5.22
CA LEU A 388 -10.17 -23.26 5.69
C LEU A 388 -10.85 -23.70 6.99
N LYS A 389 -10.95 -22.81 7.99
CA LYS A 389 -11.64 -23.12 9.26
C LYS A 389 -13.12 -23.41 9.06
N ARG A 390 -13.80 -22.71 8.14
CA ARG A 390 -15.22 -22.95 7.84
C ARG A 390 -15.44 -24.23 7.05
N ASP A 391 -14.55 -24.58 6.13
CA ASP A 391 -14.63 -25.82 5.37
C ASP A 391 -14.35 -27.05 6.24
N GLY A 392 -13.42 -26.94 7.20
CA GLY A 392 -13.19 -27.95 8.24
C GLY A 392 -14.45 -28.19 9.08
N HIS A 393 -15.08 -27.11 9.57
CA HIS A 393 -16.32 -27.18 10.35
C HIS A 393 -17.55 -27.60 9.52
N LYS A 394 -17.52 -27.56 8.18
CA LYS A 394 -18.58 -28.17 7.34
C LYS A 394 -18.34 -29.65 7.08
N LYS A 395 -17.08 -30.09 7.02
CA LYS A 395 -16.71 -31.51 6.82
C LYS A 395 -16.92 -32.35 8.09
N GLU A 396 -16.63 -31.83 9.28
CA GLU A 396 -16.89 -32.52 10.57
C GLU A 396 -18.36 -32.94 10.82
N PRO A 397 -19.37 -32.05 10.69
CA PRO A 397 -20.77 -32.42 10.92
C PRO A 397 -21.32 -33.38 9.86
N ASN A 398 -20.85 -33.28 8.61
CA ASN A 398 -21.20 -34.25 7.57
C ASN A 398 -20.57 -35.63 7.84
N ARG A 399 -19.37 -35.68 8.43
CA ARG A 399 -18.72 -36.93 8.83
C ARG A 399 -19.45 -37.57 10.02
N LEU A 400 -19.86 -36.78 11.01
CA LEU A 400 -20.66 -37.24 12.15
C LEU A 400 -22.08 -37.67 11.75
N GLN A 401 -22.71 -36.98 10.78
CA GLN A 401 -24.01 -37.39 10.24
C GLN A 401 -23.93 -38.64 9.38
N HIS A 402 -22.86 -38.84 8.59
CA HIS A 402 -22.64 -40.11 7.88
C HIS A 402 -22.38 -41.26 8.85
N VAL A 403 -21.52 -41.08 9.85
CA VAL A 403 -21.27 -42.10 10.89
C VAL A 403 -22.54 -42.43 11.68
N HIS A 404 -23.39 -41.44 11.99
CA HIS A 404 -24.67 -41.68 12.65
C HIS A 404 -25.68 -42.37 11.73
N ARG A 405 -25.70 -42.06 10.44
CA ARG A 405 -26.57 -42.70 9.44
C ARG A 405 -26.14 -44.14 9.15
N ASP A 406 -24.84 -44.40 9.11
CA ASP A 406 -24.27 -45.73 8.92
C ASP A 406 -24.49 -46.60 10.17
N HIS A 407 -24.44 -46.02 11.38
CA HIS A 407 -24.84 -46.72 12.62
C HIS A 407 -26.36 -46.98 12.74
N VAL A 408 -27.21 -46.10 12.18
CA VAL A 408 -28.67 -46.31 12.14
C VAL A 408 -29.06 -47.30 11.05
N GLN A 409 -28.32 -47.37 9.96
CA GLN A 409 -28.55 -48.33 8.87
C GLN A 409 -27.97 -49.71 9.18
N ALA A 410 -26.86 -49.80 9.93
CA ALA A 410 -26.33 -51.04 10.48
C ALA A 410 -27.17 -51.66 11.61
N HIS A 411 -28.14 -50.93 12.16
CA HIS A 411 -29.12 -51.47 13.12
C HIS A 411 -30.42 -51.97 12.47
N ALA A 412 -30.59 -51.80 11.16
CA ALA A 412 -31.78 -52.25 10.42
C ALA A 412 -31.54 -53.52 9.58
N GLU A 413 -30.29 -53.97 9.42
CA GLU A 413 -29.93 -55.18 8.70
C GLU A 413 -28.93 -55.99 9.55
N ASP A 414 -29.44 -56.71 10.56
CA ASP A 414 -28.82 -57.96 10.99
C ASP A 414 -29.88 -58.89 11.60
N GLN A 415 -30.51 -59.66 10.71
CA GLN A 415 -30.72 -61.08 10.97
C GLN A 415 -29.91 -61.84 9.92
N THR A 416 -29.15 -62.82 10.42
CA THR A 416 -28.53 -63.99 9.75
C THR A 416 -27.18 -63.82 9.03
N ASP A 417 -26.13 -64.18 9.79
CA ASP A 417 -25.07 -65.17 9.53
C ASP A 417 -24.11 -65.07 8.32
N GLU A 418 -22.83 -65.33 8.66
CA GLU A 418 -21.71 -65.92 7.89
C GLU A 418 -20.58 -65.03 7.26
N PRO A 419 -19.35 -65.61 7.14
CA PRO A 419 -18.08 -64.89 7.30
C PRO A 419 -17.36 -64.63 5.97
N GLU A 420 -17.64 -63.51 5.30
CA GLU A 420 -16.85 -63.05 4.14
C GLU A 420 -16.27 -61.62 4.29
N VAL A 421 -16.51 -60.97 5.44
CA VAL A 421 -16.16 -59.55 5.62
C VAL A 421 -14.68 -59.33 6.01
N HIS A 422 -13.97 -60.35 6.48
CA HIS A 422 -12.57 -60.19 6.90
C HIS A 422 -11.57 -60.04 5.74
N GLN A 423 -11.90 -60.47 4.53
CA GLN A 423 -10.98 -60.38 3.38
C GLN A 423 -11.11 -59.06 2.60
N GLN A 424 -12.24 -58.34 2.70
CA GLN A 424 -12.42 -57.02 2.08
C GLN A 424 -11.87 -55.88 2.95
N ILE A 425 -11.87 -56.01 4.28
CA ILE A 425 -11.33 -54.99 5.19
C ILE A 425 -9.81 -54.86 5.05
N GLU A 426 -9.09 -55.96 4.80
CA GLU A 426 -7.63 -55.93 4.64
C GLU A 426 -7.19 -55.29 3.31
N LEU A 427 -7.99 -55.45 2.25
CA LEU A 427 -7.72 -54.82 0.95
C LEU A 427 -7.93 -53.29 0.99
N VAL A 428 -8.97 -52.83 1.70
CA VAL A 428 -9.23 -51.39 1.90
C VAL A 428 -8.16 -50.74 2.80
N ARG A 429 -7.64 -51.47 3.80
CA ARG A 429 -6.55 -50.99 4.66
C ARG A 429 -5.21 -50.85 3.94
N SER A 430 -5.03 -51.54 2.81
CA SER A 430 -3.81 -51.47 1.99
C SER A 430 -3.77 -50.28 1.01
N LEU A 431 -4.86 -49.53 0.86
CA LEU A 431 -5.00 -48.44 -0.13
C LEU A 431 -4.98 -47.02 0.46
N GLU A 432 -4.83 -46.87 1.78
CA GLU A 432 -4.76 -45.54 2.43
C GLU A 432 -3.33 -45.17 2.83
N LEU A 433 -2.58 -44.60 1.89
CA LEU A 433 -1.55 -43.60 2.18
C LEU A 433 -1.76 -42.43 1.19
N PRO A 434 -1.77 -41.15 1.62
CA PRO A 434 -1.03 -40.60 2.76
C PRO A 434 -1.84 -39.62 3.64
N ASN A 435 -2.24 -40.06 4.84
CA ASN A 435 -2.57 -39.14 5.95
C ASN A 435 -1.33 -38.70 6.76
N GLU A 436 -0.18 -39.35 6.56
CA GLU A 436 1.06 -39.00 7.27
C GLU A 436 1.68 -37.67 6.81
N LEU A 437 1.43 -37.23 5.57
CA LEU A 437 1.92 -35.92 5.10
C LEU A 437 1.13 -34.75 5.71
N LEU A 438 -0.16 -34.97 6.01
CA LEU A 438 -1.05 -33.96 6.59
C LEU A 438 -0.82 -33.84 8.10
N ASP A 439 -0.55 -34.96 8.78
CA ASP A 439 -0.27 -34.97 10.22
C ASP A 439 1.15 -34.44 10.53
N ALA A 440 2.11 -34.62 9.60
CA ALA A 440 3.44 -34.02 9.69
C ALA A 440 3.41 -32.48 9.55
N ASP A 441 2.54 -31.94 8.70
CA ASP A 441 2.42 -30.50 8.48
C ASP A 441 1.71 -29.79 9.64
N VAL A 442 0.69 -30.43 10.22
CA VAL A 442 0.01 -29.95 11.44
C VAL A 442 0.95 -30.01 12.65
N ARG A 443 1.70 -31.10 12.82
CA ARG A 443 2.71 -31.19 13.89
C ARG A 443 3.85 -30.18 13.72
N LEU A 444 4.24 -29.86 12.49
CA LEU A 444 5.26 -28.85 12.21
C LEU A 444 4.76 -27.44 12.54
N GLN A 445 3.47 -27.15 12.26
CA GLN A 445 2.82 -25.90 12.65
C GLN A 445 2.70 -25.76 14.17
N ASP A 446 2.29 -26.82 14.87
CA ASP A 446 2.18 -26.80 16.35
C ASP A 446 3.56 -26.65 17.02
N LEU A 447 4.61 -27.28 16.47
CA LEU A 447 5.99 -27.11 16.93
C LEU A 447 6.55 -25.70 16.67
N LEU A 448 6.21 -25.09 15.52
CA LEU A 448 6.58 -23.71 15.19
C LEU A 448 5.87 -22.71 16.11
N GLN A 449 4.59 -22.95 16.39
CA GLN A 449 3.80 -22.09 17.25
C GLN A 449 4.24 -22.20 18.72
N ALA A 450 4.54 -23.41 19.21
CA ALA A 450 5.13 -23.61 20.52
C ALA A 450 6.53 -22.99 20.64
N LYS A 451 7.36 -23.04 19.59
CA LYS A 451 8.66 -22.35 19.56
C LYS A 451 8.52 -20.82 19.54
N LEU A 452 7.52 -20.27 18.84
CA LEU A 452 7.23 -18.84 18.83
C LEU A 452 6.74 -18.36 20.20
N GLU A 453 5.88 -19.13 20.87
CA GLU A 453 5.42 -18.81 22.23
C GLU A 453 6.56 -18.93 23.26
N ALA A 454 7.46 -19.91 23.10
CA ALA A 454 8.65 -20.01 23.94
C ALA A 454 9.63 -18.84 23.70
N LEU A 455 9.80 -18.39 22.45
CA LEU A 455 10.58 -17.20 22.12
C LEU A 455 9.97 -15.93 22.72
N ASP A 456 8.65 -15.78 22.67
CA ASP A 456 7.92 -14.64 23.22
C ASP A 456 7.95 -14.64 24.77
N LEU A 457 8.00 -15.82 25.40
CA LEU A 457 8.22 -15.96 26.85
C LEU A 457 9.67 -15.65 27.26
N VAL A 458 10.66 -15.98 26.41
CA VAL A 458 12.06 -15.61 26.62
C VAL A 458 12.24 -14.09 26.46
N ASP A 459 11.64 -13.47 25.45
CA ASP A 459 11.68 -12.02 25.23
C ASP A 459 11.04 -11.25 26.41
N ARG A 460 9.86 -11.70 26.88
CA ARG A 460 9.22 -11.16 28.10
C ARG A 460 10.00 -11.45 29.38
N GLY A 461 10.82 -12.49 29.40
CA GLY A 461 11.74 -12.82 30.49
C GLY A 461 12.96 -11.91 30.49
N GLN A 462 13.46 -11.56 29.30
CA GLN A 462 14.59 -10.66 29.08
C GLN A 462 14.21 -9.21 29.39
N ASP A 463 13.02 -8.76 28.98
CA ASP A 463 12.47 -7.45 29.36
C ASP A 463 12.31 -7.29 30.89
N ARG A 464 11.86 -8.35 31.58
CA ARG A 464 11.79 -8.34 33.06
C ARG A 464 13.16 -8.40 33.72
N HIS A 465 14.14 -9.03 33.07
CA HIS A 465 15.51 -9.04 33.58
C HIS A 465 16.12 -7.65 33.41
N ASP A 466 15.96 -7.00 32.26
CA ASP A 466 16.45 -5.64 31.98
C ASP A 466 15.78 -4.58 32.84
N GLU A 467 14.46 -4.68 33.11
CA GLU A 467 13.80 -3.82 34.10
C GLU A 467 14.38 -3.99 35.51
N ARG A 468 14.70 -5.23 35.92
CA ARG A 468 15.35 -5.49 37.22
C ARG A 468 16.80 -5.00 37.25
N THR A 469 17.55 -5.07 36.15
CA THR A 469 18.93 -4.56 36.07
C THR A 469 18.93 -3.02 36.11
N VAL A 470 18.03 -2.37 35.37
CA VAL A 470 17.83 -0.90 35.39
C VAL A 470 17.41 -0.43 36.78
N HIS A 471 16.52 -1.16 37.47
CA HIS A 471 16.09 -0.79 38.81
C HIS A 471 17.17 -1.04 39.88
N ARG A 472 18.07 -2.02 39.66
CA ARG A 472 19.23 -2.30 40.52
C ARG A 472 20.36 -1.29 40.30
N GLU A 473 20.60 -0.84 39.07
CA GLU A 473 21.53 0.24 38.74
C GLU A 473 21.05 1.61 39.27
N GLN A 474 19.74 1.90 39.19
CA GLN A 474 19.16 3.10 39.83
C GLN A 474 19.30 3.08 41.36
N LYS A 475 19.13 1.93 42.01
CA LYS A 475 19.39 1.79 43.46
C LYS A 475 20.87 1.93 43.82
N HIS A 476 21.78 1.44 42.97
CA HIS A 476 23.22 1.61 43.18
C HIS A 476 23.69 3.06 42.96
N HIS A 477 23.07 3.78 42.01
CA HIS A 477 23.33 5.21 41.81
C HIS A 477 22.78 6.06 42.96
N ALA A 478 21.61 5.73 43.51
CA ALA A 478 21.08 6.39 44.70
C ALA A 478 21.95 6.15 45.95
N HIS A 479 22.51 4.96 46.10
CA HIS A 479 23.40 4.66 47.25
C HIS A 479 24.79 5.32 47.13
N LYS A 480 25.34 5.46 45.91
CA LYS A 480 26.58 6.24 45.66
C LYS A 480 26.42 7.74 45.87
N VAL A 481 25.22 8.29 45.62
CA VAL A 481 24.94 9.71 45.90
C VAL A 481 24.79 9.95 47.41
N ASP A 482 24.28 8.98 48.17
CA ASP A 482 24.16 9.07 49.63
C ASP A 482 25.50 8.85 50.38
N GLU A 483 26.42 8.06 49.83
CA GLU A 483 27.78 7.92 50.38
C GLU A 483 28.70 9.09 50.01
N GLY A 484 28.47 9.77 48.88
CA GLY A 484 29.21 10.97 48.48
C GLY A 484 28.89 12.22 49.31
N VAL A 485 27.75 12.24 50.01
CA VAL A 485 27.30 13.38 50.84
C VAL A 485 27.70 13.24 52.32
N LYS A 486 28.19 12.07 52.76
CA LYS A 486 28.59 11.83 54.16
C LYS A 486 30.06 12.10 54.49
N ASN A 487 30.88 12.48 53.52
CA ASN A 487 32.31 12.78 53.72
C ASN A 487 32.69 14.21 53.27
N VAL A 488 32.06 15.25 53.84
CA VAL A 488 32.68 16.59 53.93
C VAL A 488 32.36 17.19 55.30
N VAL A 489 33.41 17.42 56.08
CA VAL A 489 33.38 17.97 57.43
C VAL A 489 33.17 19.50 57.41
N GLN A 490 32.36 19.93 58.36
CA GLN A 490 32.02 21.27 58.88
C GLN A 490 33.01 22.43 58.70
N VAL A 491 32.49 23.61 58.30
CA VAL A 491 32.82 24.97 58.85
C VAL A 491 31.58 25.90 58.65
N PRO A 492 31.20 26.80 59.59
CA PRO A 492 29.88 27.45 59.62
C PRO A 492 29.88 28.91 59.14
N VAL A 493 28.84 29.37 58.42
CA VAL A 493 28.57 30.81 58.22
C VAL A 493 27.07 31.09 58.01
N GLY A 494 26.49 31.90 58.89
CA GLY A 494 25.80 33.17 58.61
C GLY A 494 24.66 33.24 57.57
N SER A 495 23.49 33.63 58.10
CA SER A 495 22.40 34.39 57.50
C SER A 495 22.73 35.28 56.28
N ASP A 496 22.03 35.07 55.17
CA ASP A 496 21.22 36.08 54.44
C ASP A 496 20.82 35.52 53.06
N ILE A 497 19.87 36.20 52.38
CA ILE A 497 19.34 35.94 51.03
C ILE A 497 17.93 35.27 51.02
N GLY A 498 17.01 35.92 51.74
CA GLY A 498 15.61 35.98 51.33
C GLY A 498 15.37 37.24 50.48
N ARG A 499 15.55 37.14 49.16
CA ARG A 499 15.06 38.10 48.14
C ARG A 499 15.54 37.62 46.76
N TYR A 500 14.73 36.87 46.02
CA TYR A 500 14.74 36.86 44.54
C TYR A 500 13.61 36.02 43.89
N GLU A 501 12.73 35.39 44.67
CA GLU A 501 11.54 34.68 44.13
C GLU A 501 10.24 35.49 44.23
N ARG A 502 10.20 36.69 43.65
CA ARG A 502 8.93 37.43 43.57
C ARG A 502 8.69 38.25 42.30
N GLN A 503 9.30 37.88 41.16
CA GLN A 503 9.17 38.70 39.95
C GLN A 503 9.09 37.97 38.60
N VAL A 504 8.56 36.73 38.53
CA VAL A 504 8.24 36.09 37.23
C VAL A 504 6.91 35.32 37.27
N ASN A 505 5.91 35.85 37.98
CA ASN A 505 4.53 35.35 37.88
C ASN A 505 3.52 36.49 37.63
N SER A 506 3.91 37.37 36.71
CA SER A 506 3.15 38.54 36.28
C SER A 506 3.42 38.82 34.80
N GLN A 507 3.02 37.88 33.93
CA GLN A 507 2.49 38.19 32.61
C GLN A 507 1.74 36.96 32.08
N ARG A 508 0.47 37.20 31.77
CA ARG A 508 -0.50 36.29 31.14
C ARG A 508 -0.02 35.77 29.80
#